data_AF-A0AAD7TPJ5-F1
#
_entry.id   AF-A0AAD7TPJ5-F1
#
_cell.length_a   1.000
_cell.length_b   1.000
_cell.length_c   1.000
_cell.angle_alpha   90.00
_cell.angle_beta   90.00
_cell.angle_gamma   90.00
#
_symmetry.space_group_name_H-M   'P 1'
#
loop_
_entity.id
_entity.type
_entity.pdbx_description
1 polymer ?
#
loop_
_entity_poly.entity_id
_entity_poly.type
_entity_poly.pdbx_seq_one_letter_code
_entity_poly.pdbx_strand_id
1 'polypeptide(L)'
;MPVQSQPVDNQGFPWRLFTSPVSYSGAQLAIGRNHASWFLVRAYPENLTLKREVFCLNFLVPGDPSTVSSVNTDSCCDHEQRPRFTVGGTQGQDVLSILLELRDQVGRPSIKVLRRYDANPMSLQAIVEINIPEDELVRACARCGRWEAMGRPRFQRCARCKCRYYCSRQCQKEDWTPEHHKSECALLSEGKEYEVECHRKLHDNGWWFNHGSLGPESILLPPDVDALPADKQDDWKVYGRRTPPRDVRQQPTHDVNPAVGPTAHGSPVDRTATPADNAAELPPSERCVLPFSLNDIPELPPLPTPPGFVPTGDPLVDEALLWDHLKRGKSPRELLTELVELNKILQARCEVLLTRREMALHLAVELALAEDQGDEEYDDSDESGDGYGTDWESLATVSQSSDSETSFSSDSDDERESGTNREADVMAVVMYGRSIRDADIL
;
A
#
# COMPACT_ATOMS: atom_id res chain seq x y z
N MET A 1 4.07 -31.12 -27.18
CA MET A 1 5.48 -30.70 -27.12
C MET A 1 5.49 -29.28 -26.56
N PRO A 2 5.93 -29.05 -25.31
CA PRO A 2 6.05 -27.68 -24.81
C PRO A 2 7.08 -26.94 -25.66
N VAL A 3 6.71 -25.79 -26.19
CA VAL A 3 7.59 -24.91 -26.97
C VAL A 3 8.74 -24.51 -26.05
N GLN A 4 9.96 -24.94 -26.36
CA GLN A 4 11.16 -24.47 -25.66
C GLN A 4 11.35 -23.00 -26.03
N SER A 5 10.93 -22.10 -25.14
CA SER A 5 11.24 -20.68 -25.23
C SER A 5 12.76 -20.52 -25.20
N GLN A 6 13.32 -19.82 -26.20
CA GLN A 6 14.73 -19.48 -26.18
C GLN A 6 15.05 -18.61 -24.95
N PRO A 7 16.25 -18.75 -24.35
CA PRO A 7 16.66 -17.93 -23.22
C PRO A 7 16.61 -16.47 -23.62
N VAL A 8 15.71 -15.73 -22.97
CA VAL A 8 15.53 -14.31 -23.20
C VAL A 8 16.72 -13.60 -22.55
N ASP A 9 17.71 -13.16 -23.33
CA ASP A 9 18.77 -12.29 -22.83
C ASP A 9 18.16 -11.19 -21.95
N ASN A 10 18.73 -10.94 -20.77
CA ASN A 10 18.29 -9.88 -19.84
C ASN A 10 18.00 -8.61 -20.65
N GLN A 11 16.72 -8.29 -20.85
CA GLN A 11 16.18 -7.41 -21.89
C GLN A 11 16.53 -5.93 -21.66
N GLY A 12 17.79 -5.59 -21.39
CA GLY A 12 18.21 -4.25 -20.96
C GLY A 12 17.87 -3.93 -19.49
N PHE A 13 17.44 -4.92 -18.70
CA PHE A 13 17.32 -4.75 -17.25
C PHE A 13 18.67 -4.87 -16.58
N PRO A 14 19.06 -3.90 -15.74
CA PRO A 14 20.32 -3.98 -15.02
C PRO A 14 20.20 -4.73 -13.69
N TRP A 15 19.05 -5.36 -13.40
CA TRP A 15 18.79 -6.20 -12.22
C TRP A 15 18.28 -7.58 -12.65
N ARG A 16 18.34 -8.55 -11.74
CA ARG A 16 17.91 -9.92 -12.00
C ARG A 16 16.39 -10.01 -12.06
N LEU A 17 15.90 -10.68 -13.10
CA LEU A 17 14.49 -11.01 -13.26
C LEU A 17 14.17 -12.42 -12.80
N PHE A 18 12.96 -12.56 -12.29
CA PHE A 18 12.36 -13.80 -11.83
C PHE A 18 10.97 -13.96 -12.43
N THR A 19 10.48 -15.19 -12.44
CA THR A 19 9.07 -15.51 -12.69
C THR A 19 8.55 -16.43 -11.59
N SER A 20 7.25 -16.34 -11.30
CA SER A 20 6.52 -17.39 -10.59
C SER A 20 5.37 -17.86 -11.49
N PRO A 21 5.37 -19.13 -11.92
CA PRO A 21 4.30 -19.65 -12.77
C PRO A 21 2.97 -19.80 -12.03
N VAL A 22 2.99 -19.94 -10.71
CA VAL A 22 1.78 -20.18 -9.90
C VAL A 22 1.20 -18.87 -9.39
N SER A 23 2.00 -18.07 -8.71
CA SER A 23 1.51 -16.90 -7.96
C SER A 23 1.30 -15.64 -8.84
N TYR A 24 1.96 -15.55 -9.99
CA TYR A 24 1.99 -14.32 -10.81
C TYR A 24 1.79 -14.57 -12.31
N SER A 25 1.24 -15.72 -12.70
CA SER A 25 0.95 -16.06 -14.10
C SER A 25 2.15 -15.88 -15.04
N GLY A 26 3.37 -16.10 -14.54
CA GLY A 26 4.61 -15.94 -15.30
C GLY A 26 5.09 -14.49 -15.50
N ALA A 27 4.49 -13.50 -14.82
CA ALA A 27 4.96 -12.11 -14.88
C ALA A 27 6.43 -11.99 -14.46
N GLN A 28 7.13 -11.02 -15.06
CA GLN A 28 8.52 -10.71 -14.72
C GLN A 28 8.59 -9.88 -13.44
N LEU A 29 9.33 -10.41 -12.47
CA LEU A 29 9.46 -9.88 -11.12
C LEU A 29 10.93 -9.60 -10.83
N ALA A 30 11.18 -8.69 -9.89
CA ALA A 30 12.50 -8.40 -9.37
C ALA A 30 12.43 -8.33 -7.84
N ILE A 31 13.51 -8.73 -7.17
CA ILE A 31 13.67 -8.46 -5.74
C ILE A 31 14.31 -7.09 -5.58
N GLY A 32 13.62 -6.23 -4.85
CA GLY A 32 13.99 -4.86 -4.60
C GLY A 32 14.28 -4.57 -3.14
N ARG A 33 15.07 -3.53 -2.90
CA ARG A 33 15.36 -3.01 -1.55
C ARG A 33 15.08 -1.53 -1.47
N ASN A 34 14.35 -1.13 -0.43
CA ASN A 34 14.19 0.26 -0.02
C ASN A 34 14.44 0.36 1.50
N HIS A 35 15.51 1.04 1.89
CA HIS A 35 15.96 1.09 3.29
C HIS A 35 16.21 -0.32 3.87
N ALA A 36 15.65 -0.62 5.04
CA ALA A 36 15.65 -1.94 5.68
C ALA A 36 14.67 -2.94 5.05
N SER A 37 13.80 -2.47 4.16
CA SER A 37 12.66 -3.24 3.65
C SER A 37 12.97 -3.91 2.31
N TRP A 38 12.48 -5.13 2.18
CA TRP A 38 12.61 -5.99 1.01
C TRP A 38 11.27 -6.07 0.29
N PHE A 39 11.32 -6.05 -1.05
CA PHE A 39 10.12 -6.03 -1.86
C PHE A 39 10.23 -6.96 -3.05
N LEU A 40 9.12 -7.54 -3.43
CA LEU A 40 8.92 -8.09 -4.76
C LEU A 40 8.31 -6.99 -5.62
N VAL A 41 8.92 -6.73 -6.77
CA VAL A 41 8.60 -5.59 -7.63
C VAL A 41 8.31 -6.13 -9.02
N ARG A 42 7.16 -5.80 -9.63
CA ARG A 42 6.96 -6.11 -11.04
C ARG A 42 7.94 -5.33 -11.91
N ALA A 43 8.59 -6.03 -12.85
CA ALA A 43 9.60 -5.44 -13.71
C ALA A 43 9.00 -4.37 -14.64
N TYR A 44 7.75 -4.59 -15.06
CA TYR A 44 6.96 -3.68 -15.86
C TYR A 44 5.81 -3.11 -15.02
N PRO A 45 5.46 -1.84 -15.21
CA PRO A 45 4.18 -1.35 -14.72
C PRO A 45 3.05 -2.08 -15.45
N GLU A 46 1.98 -2.41 -14.73
CA GLU A 46 0.78 -3.03 -15.32
C GLU A 46 -0.35 -2.02 -15.45
N ASN A 47 -1.23 -2.25 -16.43
CA ASN A 47 -2.44 -1.48 -16.70
C ASN A 47 -2.22 -0.02 -17.15
N LEU A 48 -3.32 0.68 -17.42
CA LEU A 48 -3.35 2.10 -17.80
C LEU A 48 -2.78 3.02 -16.71
N THR A 49 -2.69 2.54 -15.46
CA THR A 49 -2.20 3.35 -14.34
C THR A 49 -0.69 3.52 -14.33
N LEU A 50 0.05 2.72 -15.10
CA LEU A 50 1.50 2.78 -15.24
C LEU A 50 2.24 2.65 -13.89
N LYS A 51 1.62 1.93 -12.95
CA LYS A 51 2.19 1.64 -11.63
C LYS A 51 2.82 0.27 -11.60
N ARG A 52 3.95 0.18 -10.89
CA ARG A 52 4.54 -1.10 -10.54
C ARG A 52 3.92 -1.61 -9.26
N GLU A 53 3.32 -2.79 -9.35
CA GLU A 53 2.93 -3.51 -8.16
C GLU A 53 4.17 -3.87 -7.35
N VAL A 54 4.03 -3.69 -6.05
CA VAL A 54 5.09 -3.93 -5.09
C VAL A 54 4.55 -4.63 -3.86
N PHE A 55 5.29 -5.62 -3.37
CA PHE A 55 4.85 -6.44 -2.26
C PHE A 55 5.97 -6.53 -1.22
N CYS A 56 5.69 -6.18 0.04
CA CYS A 56 6.68 -6.23 1.11
C CYS A 56 6.97 -7.68 1.47
N LEU A 57 8.26 -8.03 1.61
CA LEU A 57 8.71 -9.41 1.82
C LEU A 57 9.20 -9.68 3.24
N ASN A 58 9.72 -8.67 3.93
CA ASN A 58 10.28 -8.86 5.25
C ASN A 58 9.32 -8.41 6.34
N PHE A 59 9.46 -9.06 7.48
CA PHE A 59 8.80 -8.75 8.74
C PHE A 59 9.86 -8.35 9.75
N LEU A 60 9.79 -7.15 10.31
CA LEU A 60 10.75 -6.73 11.34
C LEU A 60 10.22 -7.08 12.72
N VAL A 61 10.95 -7.93 13.45
CA VAL A 61 10.57 -8.26 14.84
C VAL A 61 11.00 -7.10 15.73
N PRO A 62 10.06 -6.44 16.44
CA PRO A 62 10.42 -5.35 17.35
C PRO A 62 11.43 -5.81 18.40
N GLY A 63 12.51 -5.05 18.57
CA GLY A 63 13.57 -5.35 19.52
C GLY A 63 14.65 -6.30 19.00
N ASP A 64 14.52 -6.86 17.79
CA ASP A 64 15.47 -7.83 17.25
C ASP A 64 16.23 -7.28 16.03
N PRO A 65 17.49 -6.84 16.20
CA PRO A 65 18.30 -6.31 15.11
C PRO A 65 18.63 -7.35 14.04
N SER A 66 18.55 -8.65 14.35
CA SER A 66 18.85 -9.71 13.38
C SER A 66 17.88 -9.72 12.19
N THR A 67 16.71 -9.09 12.35
CA THR A 67 15.65 -8.98 11.34
C THR A 67 15.92 -7.93 10.27
N VAL A 68 16.80 -6.97 10.54
CA VAL A 68 17.20 -5.93 9.59
C VAL A 68 18.59 -6.25 9.06
N SER A 69 18.66 -6.89 7.88
CA SER A 69 19.89 -7.13 7.10
C SER A 69 21.11 -7.45 7.97
N SER A 70 21.05 -8.55 8.71
CA SER A 70 22.21 -9.07 9.43
C SER A 70 23.25 -9.59 8.44
N VAL A 71 24.11 -8.68 8.01
CA VAL A 71 25.40 -9.02 7.43
C VAL A 71 26.14 -9.80 8.52
N ASN A 72 26.49 -11.06 8.24
CA ASN A 72 27.07 -11.95 9.25
C ASN A 72 28.44 -11.43 9.69
N THR A 73 28.49 -10.68 10.80
CA THR A 73 29.72 -10.05 11.33
C THR A 73 30.79 -11.06 11.72
N ASP A 74 30.42 -12.33 11.90
CA ASP A 74 31.34 -13.37 12.38
C ASP A 74 32.17 -14.01 11.25
N SER A 75 31.86 -13.72 9.99
CA SER A 75 32.66 -14.20 8.85
C SER A 75 33.70 -13.15 8.44
N CYS A 76 34.93 -13.35 8.88
CA CYS A 76 36.11 -12.55 8.48
C CYS A 76 36.48 -12.65 6.99
N CYS A 77 35.76 -13.47 6.21
CA CYS A 77 35.91 -13.59 4.77
C CYS A 77 34.90 -12.67 4.06
N ASP A 78 35.35 -11.52 3.56
CA ASP A 78 34.54 -10.44 2.94
C ASP A 78 33.73 -10.82 1.68
N HIS A 79 33.87 -12.04 1.14
CA HIS A 79 33.37 -12.36 -0.20
C HIS A 79 32.02 -13.08 -0.29
N GLU A 80 31.41 -13.50 0.83
CA GLU A 80 30.17 -14.31 0.78
C GLU A 80 29.04 -13.85 1.70
N GLN A 81 29.12 -12.66 2.28
CA GLN A 81 28.04 -12.18 3.14
C GLN A 81 26.82 -11.81 2.31
N ARG A 82 25.89 -12.76 2.18
CA ARG A 82 24.60 -12.58 1.51
C ARG A 82 23.62 -11.90 2.46
N PRO A 83 22.81 -10.95 1.96
CA PRO A 83 21.79 -10.30 2.77
C PRO A 83 20.76 -11.30 3.30
N ARG A 84 20.27 -11.06 4.51
CA ARG A 84 19.26 -11.87 5.19
C ARG A 84 18.09 -11.02 5.62
N PHE A 85 16.91 -11.62 5.67
CA PHE A 85 15.76 -11.02 6.34
C PHE A 85 14.81 -12.09 6.87
N THR A 86 13.92 -11.66 7.75
CA THR A 86 12.88 -12.47 8.36
C THR A 86 11.57 -12.37 7.59
N VAL A 87 10.90 -13.49 7.41
CA VAL A 87 9.54 -13.58 6.86
C VAL A 87 8.61 -13.93 8.00
N GLY A 88 7.51 -13.20 8.14
CA GLY A 88 6.58 -13.34 9.26
C GLY A 88 5.28 -12.55 9.07
N GLY A 89 4.51 -12.42 10.15
CA GLY A 89 3.19 -11.79 10.11
C GLY A 89 2.10 -12.70 9.55
N THR A 90 0.91 -12.15 9.36
CA THR A 90 -0.27 -12.88 8.87
C THR A 90 -0.10 -13.40 7.45
N GLN A 91 0.69 -12.72 6.62
CA GLN A 91 1.01 -13.12 5.24
C GLN A 91 2.35 -13.87 5.11
N GLY A 92 3.02 -14.19 6.22
CA GLY A 92 4.37 -14.76 6.18
C GLY A 92 4.44 -16.08 5.39
N GLN A 93 3.39 -16.90 5.44
CA GLN A 93 3.35 -18.16 4.72
C GLN A 93 3.22 -17.96 3.20
N ASP A 94 2.40 -16.99 2.77
CA ASP A 94 2.22 -16.65 1.36
C ASP A 94 3.50 -16.05 0.78
N VAL A 95 4.11 -15.11 1.51
CA VAL A 95 5.41 -14.52 1.16
C VAL A 95 6.47 -15.61 1.00
N LEU A 96 6.57 -16.54 1.95
CA LEU A 96 7.56 -17.61 1.90
C LEU A 96 7.32 -18.54 0.71
N SER A 97 6.05 -18.86 0.42
CA SER A 97 5.66 -19.71 -0.72
C SER A 97 6.05 -19.04 -2.05
N ILE A 98 5.71 -17.76 -2.22
CA ILE A 98 6.09 -16.97 -3.39
C ILE A 98 7.61 -16.98 -3.57
N LEU A 99 8.39 -16.68 -2.52
CA LEU A 99 9.84 -16.64 -2.61
C LEU A 99 10.46 -18.00 -2.98
N LEU A 100 9.88 -19.10 -2.49
CA LEU A 100 10.31 -20.45 -2.83
C LEU A 100 9.96 -20.86 -4.27
N GLU A 101 8.96 -20.23 -4.88
CA GLU A 101 8.57 -20.44 -6.27
C GLU A 101 9.40 -19.62 -7.27
N LEU A 102 9.93 -18.46 -6.86
CA LEU A 102 10.67 -17.59 -7.77
C LEU A 102 11.88 -18.29 -8.40
N ARG A 103 11.91 -18.29 -9.73
CA ARG A 103 13.03 -18.80 -10.53
C ARG A 103 13.51 -17.70 -11.45
N ASP A 104 14.83 -17.55 -11.55
CA ASP A 104 15.40 -16.72 -12.61
C ASP A 104 15.30 -17.43 -13.98
N GLN A 105 15.77 -16.77 -15.02
CA GLN A 105 15.73 -17.29 -16.40
C GLN A 105 16.48 -18.62 -16.59
N VAL A 106 17.41 -18.95 -15.68
CA VAL A 106 18.21 -20.19 -15.70
C VAL A 106 17.69 -21.22 -14.70
N GLY A 107 16.54 -20.97 -14.08
CA GLY A 107 15.93 -21.87 -13.09
C GLY A 107 16.57 -21.80 -11.70
N ARG A 108 17.38 -20.79 -11.39
CA ARG A 108 18.00 -20.64 -10.07
C ARG A 108 17.02 -20.01 -9.08
N PRO A 109 16.99 -20.48 -7.82
CA PRO A 109 16.11 -19.90 -6.80
C PRO A 109 16.59 -18.52 -6.34
N SER A 110 15.65 -17.64 -5.99
CA SER A 110 15.94 -16.29 -5.50
C SER A 110 16.46 -16.26 -4.06
N ILE A 111 16.08 -17.25 -3.24
CA ILE A 111 16.41 -17.32 -1.81
C ILE A 111 16.91 -18.69 -1.39
N LYS A 112 17.55 -18.74 -0.22
CA LYS A 112 17.83 -19.95 0.57
C LYS A 112 17.20 -19.79 1.95
N VAL A 113 16.35 -20.74 2.35
CA VAL A 113 15.79 -20.75 3.71
C VAL A 113 16.87 -21.22 4.68
N LEU A 114 17.22 -20.39 5.65
CA LEU A 114 18.24 -20.72 6.67
C LEU A 114 17.60 -21.39 7.89
N ARG A 115 16.42 -20.91 8.29
CA ARG A 115 15.70 -21.40 9.46
C ARG A 115 14.19 -21.25 9.24
N ARG A 116 13.43 -22.25 9.66
CA ARG A 116 11.96 -22.21 9.78
C ARG A 116 11.55 -22.20 11.25
N TYR A 117 10.38 -21.65 11.52
CA TYR A 117 9.77 -21.60 12.84
C TYR A 117 8.37 -22.20 12.75
N ASP A 118 8.13 -23.31 13.45
CA ASP A 118 6.84 -24.02 13.37
C ASP A 118 5.77 -23.39 14.29
N ALA A 119 6.19 -22.76 15.38
CA ALA A 119 5.33 -22.02 16.30
C ALA A 119 6.11 -20.86 16.91
N ASN A 120 5.74 -19.63 16.55
CA ASN A 120 6.33 -18.42 17.11
C ASN A 120 5.21 -17.45 17.53
N PRO A 121 5.23 -16.89 18.75
CA PRO A 121 4.22 -15.94 19.22
C PRO A 121 4.10 -14.67 18.34
N MET A 122 5.14 -14.35 17.58
CA MET A 122 5.19 -13.19 16.68
C MET A 122 4.82 -13.54 15.22
N SER A 123 4.30 -14.74 14.96
CA SER A 123 4.02 -15.23 13.61
C SER A 123 5.23 -15.22 12.66
N LEU A 124 6.45 -15.29 13.22
CA LEU A 124 7.67 -15.43 12.45
C LEU A 124 7.69 -16.82 11.79
N GLN A 125 7.92 -16.87 10.48
CA GLN A 125 7.89 -18.11 9.69
C GLN A 125 9.28 -18.60 9.34
N ALA A 126 10.17 -17.70 8.89
CA ALA A 126 11.50 -18.09 8.44
C ALA A 126 12.53 -16.96 8.52
N ILE A 127 13.81 -17.33 8.57
CA ILE A 127 14.93 -16.48 8.15
C ILE A 127 15.37 -16.96 6.77
N VAL A 128 15.45 -16.03 5.83
CA VAL A 128 15.86 -16.31 4.45
C VAL A 128 17.11 -15.52 4.09
N GLU A 129 17.96 -16.12 3.26
CA GLU A 129 19.15 -15.53 2.67
C GLU A 129 18.90 -15.28 1.18
N ILE A 130 19.27 -14.09 0.70
CA ILE A 130 19.08 -13.67 -0.68
C ILE A 130 20.21 -14.18 -1.57
N ASN A 131 19.87 -14.94 -2.61
CA ASN A 131 20.83 -15.50 -3.57
C ASN A 131 21.04 -14.57 -4.79
N ILE A 132 20.98 -13.27 -4.55
CA ILE A 132 21.05 -12.23 -5.58
C ILE A 132 22.18 -11.27 -5.19
N PRO A 133 23.18 -11.07 -6.08
CA PRO A 133 24.22 -10.07 -5.87
C PRO A 133 23.64 -8.67 -5.66
N GLU A 134 24.35 -7.84 -4.90
CA GLU A 134 23.84 -6.54 -4.47
C GLU A 134 23.56 -5.58 -5.63
N ASP A 135 24.38 -5.65 -6.68
CA ASP A 135 24.29 -4.91 -7.93
C ASP A 135 23.15 -5.40 -8.84
N GLU A 136 22.68 -6.63 -8.62
CA GLU A 136 21.55 -7.22 -9.36
C GLU A 136 20.19 -6.99 -8.68
N LEU A 137 20.12 -6.26 -7.56
CA LEU A 137 18.86 -5.86 -6.92
C LEU A 137 18.30 -4.58 -7.55
N VAL A 138 16.97 -4.48 -7.67
CA VAL A 138 16.31 -3.21 -8.03
C VAL A 138 16.27 -2.29 -6.81
N ARG A 139 16.56 -0.99 -6.97
CA ARG A 139 16.62 -0.03 -5.85
C ARG A 139 15.51 1.00 -5.93
N ALA A 140 15.09 1.47 -4.76
CA ALA A 140 14.24 2.64 -4.65
C ALA A 140 15.05 3.89 -4.27
N CYS A 141 14.59 5.05 -4.72
CA CYS A 141 15.13 6.33 -4.31
C CYS A 141 14.73 6.60 -2.85
N ALA A 142 15.71 6.82 -1.98
CA ALA A 142 15.47 7.06 -0.56
C ALA A 142 14.69 8.36 -0.28
N ARG A 143 14.65 9.29 -1.24
CA ARG A 143 13.90 10.55 -1.14
C ARG A 143 12.50 10.46 -1.70
N CYS A 144 12.36 10.05 -2.96
CA CYS A 144 11.06 10.12 -3.67
C CYS A 144 10.36 8.76 -3.82
N GLY A 145 10.97 7.66 -3.36
CA GLY A 145 10.39 6.32 -3.38
C GLY A 145 10.31 5.64 -4.75
N ARG A 146 10.67 6.34 -5.84
CA ARG A 146 10.71 5.79 -7.21
C ARG A 146 11.63 4.57 -7.28
N TRP A 147 11.24 3.54 -8.03
CA TRP A 147 12.10 2.36 -8.29
C TRP A 147 13.01 2.59 -9.49
N GLU A 148 14.12 1.88 -9.62
CA GLU A 148 14.90 1.90 -10.86
C GLU A 148 14.05 1.35 -12.03
N ALA A 149 14.20 1.92 -13.23
CA ALA A 149 13.44 1.55 -14.42
C ALA A 149 14.34 1.05 -15.56
N MET A 150 13.76 0.25 -16.46
CA MET A 150 14.47 -0.28 -17.62
C MET A 150 14.93 0.89 -18.51
N GLY A 151 16.13 0.78 -19.10
CA GLY A 151 16.65 1.79 -20.03
C GLY A 151 17.07 3.10 -19.36
N ARG A 152 17.00 3.19 -18.03
CA ARG A 152 17.44 4.36 -17.25
C ARG A 152 18.76 4.05 -16.53
N PRO A 153 19.61 5.06 -16.27
CA PRO A 153 20.81 4.86 -15.47
C PRO A 153 20.46 4.33 -14.07
N ARG A 154 21.36 3.51 -13.51
CA ARG A 154 21.28 3.08 -12.11
C ARG A 154 21.26 4.29 -11.17
N PHE A 155 20.59 4.13 -10.05
CA PHE A 155 20.53 5.18 -9.04
C PHE A 155 21.91 5.43 -8.42
N GLN A 156 22.15 6.70 -8.09
CA GLN A 156 23.37 7.15 -7.45
C GLN A 156 23.37 6.68 -5.99
N ARG A 157 24.45 6.02 -5.61
CA ARG A 157 24.66 5.54 -4.25
C ARG A 157 25.38 6.60 -3.41
N CYS A 158 24.97 6.81 -2.16
CA CYS A 158 25.69 7.69 -1.26
C CYS A 158 27.14 7.22 -1.09
N ALA A 159 28.10 8.10 -1.37
CA ALA A 159 29.52 7.75 -1.36
C ALA A 159 30.05 7.36 0.03
N ARG A 160 29.44 7.89 1.10
CA ARG A 160 29.83 7.62 2.49
C ARG A 160 29.27 6.29 3.00
N CYS A 161 27.95 6.21 3.15
CA CYS A 161 27.33 5.02 3.75
C CYS A 161 27.15 3.85 2.79
N LYS A 162 27.10 4.10 1.48
CA LYS A 162 26.77 3.10 0.45
C LYS A 162 25.39 2.43 0.59
N CYS A 163 24.58 2.74 1.61
CA CYS A 163 23.27 2.12 1.82
C CYS A 163 22.09 2.87 1.21
N ARG A 164 22.23 4.17 0.88
CA ARG A 164 21.17 4.99 0.28
C ARG A 164 21.38 5.21 -1.22
N TYR A 165 20.27 5.14 -1.96
CA TYR A 165 20.21 5.26 -3.41
C TYR A 165 19.30 6.42 -3.81
N TYR A 166 19.67 7.15 -4.85
CA TYR A 166 18.97 8.34 -5.31
C TYR A 166 18.86 8.35 -6.83
N CYS A 167 17.67 8.66 -7.34
CA CYS A 167 17.47 8.82 -8.78
C CYS A 167 18.19 10.06 -9.34
N SER A 168 18.54 11.03 -8.50
CA SER A 168 19.22 12.26 -8.91
C SER A 168 20.03 12.88 -7.76
N ARG A 169 20.99 13.74 -8.12
CA ARG A 169 21.73 14.57 -7.15
C ARG A 169 20.82 15.53 -6.38
N GLN A 170 19.71 15.96 -6.99
CA GLN A 170 18.73 16.81 -6.33
C GLN A 170 18.03 16.06 -5.19
N CYS A 171 17.54 14.84 -5.45
CA CYS A 171 16.95 14.00 -4.41
C CYS A 171 17.94 13.70 -3.26
N GLN A 172 19.22 13.50 -3.58
CA GLN A 172 20.25 13.33 -2.56
C GLN A 172 20.42 14.58 -1.67
N LYS A 173 20.43 15.78 -2.26
CA LYS A 173 20.55 17.04 -1.50
C LYS A 173 19.34 17.27 -0.60
N GLU A 174 18.14 17.01 -1.10
CA GLU A 174 16.90 17.17 -0.33
C GLU A 174 16.77 16.17 0.82
N ASP A 175 17.29 14.96 0.66
CA ASP A 175 17.33 13.95 1.73
C ASP A 175 18.46 14.23 2.75
N TRP A 176 19.41 15.13 2.44
CA TRP A 176 20.56 15.44 3.29
C TRP A 176 20.24 16.46 4.39
N THR A 177 19.20 16.19 5.18
CA THR A 177 18.84 17.00 6.36
C THR A 177 19.11 16.24 7.66
N PRO A 178 19.29 16.92 8.81
CA PRO A 178 19.48 16.28 10.11
C PRO A 178 18.34 15.31 10.50
N GLU A 179 17.12 15.60 10.07
CA GLU A 179 15.92 14.79 10.32
C GLU A 179 15.86 13.53 9.45
N HIS A 180 16.69 13.45 8.41
CA HIS A 180 16.74 12.36 7.45
C HIS A 180 18.18 11.81 7.33
N HIS A 181 18.72 11.72 6.12
CA HIS A 181 19.93 10.95 5.87
C HIS A 181 21.16 11.47 6.61
N LYS A 182 21.25 12.77 6.92
CA LYS A 182 22.48 13.35 7.51
C LYS A 182 22.81 12.75 8.88
N SER A 183 21.81 12.51 9.73
CA SER A 183 21.99 11.90 11.06
C SER A 183 22.22 10.38 10.96
N GLU A 184 21.63 9.73 9.96
CA GLU A 184 21.71 8.28 9.74
C GLU A 184 22.97 7.83 9.00
N CYS A 185 23.59 8.71 8.22
CA CYS A 185 24.67 8.33 7.30
C CYS A 185 25.85 7.66 8.04
N ALA A 186 26.15 8.11 9.25
CA ALA A 186 27.19 7.51 10.10
C ALA A 186 26.79 6.10 10.57
N LEU A 187 25.57 5.94 11.09
CA LEU A 187 25.03 4.64 11.52
C LEU A 187 25.00 3.64 10.36
N LEU A 188 24.52 4.06 9.20
CA LEU A 188 24.49 3.20 7.99
C LEU A 188 25.90 2.79 7.55
N SER A 189 26.91 3.68 7.66
CA SER A 189 28.29 3.31 7.35
C SER A 189 28.90 2.32 8.34
N GLU A 190 28.32 2.19 9.53
CA GLU A 190 28.72 1.24 10.57
C GLU A 190 27.92 -0.07 10.51
N GLY A 191 27.00 -0.25 9.55
CA GLY A 191 26.12 -1.42 9.49
C GLY A 191 25.04 -1.44 10.57
N LYS A 192 24.64 -0.25 11.05
CA LYS A 192 23.59 -0.06 12.07
C LYS A 192 22.24 0.26 11.42
N GLU A 193 21.83 -0.56 10.46
CA GLU A 193 20.56 -0.34 9.76
C GLU A 193 19.34 -0.47 10.68
N TYR A 194 19.41 -1.33 11.70
CA TYR A 194 18.32 -1.52 12.65
C TYR A 194 18.06 -0.25 13.46
N GLU A 195 19.10 0.42 13.97
CA GLU A 195 18.96 1.67 14.73
C GLU A 195 18.36 2.78 13.87
N VAL A 196 18.77 2.86 12.60
CA VAL A 196 18.20 3.80 11.63
C VAL A 196 16.72 3.50 11.38
N GLU A 197 16.37 2.23 11.27
CA GLU A 197 14.98 1.80 11.09
C GLU A 197 14.14 2.11 12.34
N CYS A 198 14.64 1.88 13.54
CA CYS A 198 13.97 2.26 14.78
C CYS A 198 13.74 3.78 14.91
N HIS A 199 14.70 4.59 14.43
CA HIS A 199 14.58 6.04 14.46
C HIS A 199 13.51 6.55 13.49
N ARG A 200 13.50 6.05 12.26
CA ARG A 200 12.59 6.55 11.21
C ARG A 200 11.25 5.85 11.14
N LYS A 201 11.17 4.60 11.62
CA LYS A 201 9.97 3.75 11.52
C LYS A 201 9.42 3.71 10.09
N LEU A 202 10.30 3.50 9.10
CA LEU A 202 9.92 3.46 7.68
C LEU A 202 9.27 2.13 7.30
N HIS A 203 9.64 1.08 8.00
CA HIS A 203 9.04 -0.23 7.94
C HIS A 203 7.91 -0.29 8.96
N ASP A 204 6.70 -0.33 8.43
CA ASP A 204 5.49 -0.49 9.21
C ASP A 204 4.92 -1.86 8.85
N ASN A 205 5.18 -2.86 9.72
CA ASN A 205 4.63 -4.20 9.54
C ASN A 205 3.11 -4.12 9.35
N GLY A 206 2.42 -3.37 10.22
CA GLY A 206 0.97 -3.24 10.20
C GLY A 206 0.48 -2.61 8.89
N TRP A 207 1.07 -1.51 8.44
CA TRP A 207 0.63 -0.82 7.23
C TRP A 207 0.71 -1.69 5.98
N TRP A 208 1.81 -2.41 5.77
CA TRP A 208 1.95 -3.27 4.58
C TRP A 208 1.00 -4.48 4.62
N PHE A 209 0.80 -5.09 5.79
CA PHE A 209 -0.08 -6.25 5.89
C PHE A 209 -1.57 -5.89 5.91
N ASN A 210 -1.93 -4.69 6.40
CA ASN A 210 -3.32 -4.24 6.50
C ASN A 210 -3.83 -3.55 5.22
N HIS A 211 -2.95 -3.02 4.36
CA HIS A 211 -3.36 -2.30 3.15
C HIS A 211 -3.05 -3.03 1.83
N GLY A 212 -2.51 -4.25 1.89
CA GLY A 212 -2.21 -5.06 0.69
C GLY A 212 -1.09 -4.49 -0.20
N SER A 213 -0.89 -5.08 -1.38
CA SER A 213 0.18 -4.72 -2.34
C SER A 213 -0.02 -3.35 -2.99
N LEU A 214 -1.26 -2.85 -3.04
CA LEU A 214 -1.58 -1.56 -3.67
C LEU A 214 -1.56 -0.39 -2.66
N GLY A 215 -1.59 -0.66 -1.35
CA GLY A 215 -1.82 0.37 -0.35
C GLY A 215 -3.28 0.88 -0.37
N PRO A 216 -3.63 1.87 0.47
CA PRO A 216 -4.96 2.46 0.43
C PRO A 216 -5.20 3.16 -0.92
N GLU A 217 -6.29 2.79 -1.62
CA GLU A 217 -6.68 3.35 -2.93
C GLU A 217 -6.76 4.89 -2.93
N SER A 218 -7.05 5.51 -1.79
CA SER A 218 -7.12 6.97 -1.63
C SER A 218 -5.77 7.70 -1.80
N ILE A 219 -4.62 7.02 -1.70
CA ILE A 219 -3.29 7.60 -2.00
C ILE A 219 -2.93 7.39 -3.50
N LEU A 220 -3.73 6.60 -4.20
CA LEU A 220 -3.44 6.08 -5.54
C LEU A 220 -4.06 6.92 -6.66
N LEU A 221 -5.12 7.68 -6.44
CA LEU A 221 -5.65 8.57 -7.48
C LEU A 221 -4.94 9.93 -7.38
N PRO A 222 -4.17 10.37 -8.39
CA PRO A 222 -3.74 11.75 -8.44
C PRO A 222 -4.94 12.65 -8.76
N PRO A 223 -4.98 13.89 -8.24
CA PRO A 223 -5.65 14.95 -8.97
C PRO A 223 -4.90 15.11 -10.29
N ASP A 224 -5.57 14.70 -11.36
CA ASP A 224 -5.26 14.94 -12.78
C ASP A 224 -3.80 14.73 -13.24
N VAL A 225 -3.49 13.53 -13.78
CA VAL A 225 -2.16 13.22 -14.36
C VAL A 225 -1.81 14.18 -15.50
N ASP A 226 -2.82 14.66 -16.23
CA ASP A 226 -2.65 15.53 -17.38
C ASP A 226 -2.24 16.95 -16.96
N ALA A 227 -2.47 17.34 -15.70
CA ALA A 227 -2.03 18.60 -15.13
C ALA A 227 -0.53 18.62 -14.73
N LEU A 228 0.16 17.47 -14.71
CA LEU A 228 1.59 17.44 -14.42
C LEU A 228 2.41 17.94 -15.63
N PRO A 229 3.55 18.63 -15.41
CA PRO A 229 4.49 18.95 -16.48
C PRO A 229 4.92 17.68 -17.26
N ALA A 230 5.11 17.78 -18.58
CA ALA A 230 5.38 16.61 -19.44
C ALA A 230 6.61 15.77 -19.00
N ASP A 231 7.65 16.41 -18.47
CA ASP A 231 8.84 15.74 -17.91
C ASP A 231 8.52 14.94 -16.63
N LYS A 232 7.54 15.40 -15.85
CA LYS A 232 6.98 14.72 -14.68
C LYS A 232 5.99 13.63 -15.08
N GLN A 233 5.25 13.79 -16.17
CA GLN A 233 4.37 12.77 -16.73
C GLN A 233 5.18 11.57 -17.24
N ASP A 234 6.23 11.76 -18.03
CA ASP A 234 7.06 10.64 -18.50
C ASP A 234 7.75 9.92 -17.33
N ASP A 235 8.21 10.66 -16.33
CA ASP A 235 8.72 10.07 -15.10
C ASP A 235 7.64 9.38 -14.24
N TRP A 236 6.40 9.86 -14.29
CA TRP A 236 5.23 9.26 -13.66
C TRP A 236 4.91 7.90 -14.28
N LYS A 237 4.92 7.85 -15.63
CA LYS A 237 4.67 6.66 -16.45
C LYS A 237 5.74 5.57 -16.29
N VAL A 238 6.97 5.95 -15.93
CA VAL A 238 8.14 5.05 -15.93
C VAL A 238 8.45 4.45 -14.55
N TYR A 239 8.16 5.15 -13.46
CA TYR A 239 8.76 4.81 -12.15
C TYR A 239 7.84 4.22 -11.09
N GLY A 240 6.52 4.19 -11.28
CA GLY A 240 5.55 3.65 -10.33
C GLY A 240 5.52 4.41 -8.99
N ARG A 241 4.35 4.89 -8.57
CA ARG A 241 4.23 5.54 -7.25
C ARG A 241 4.39 4.51 -6.13
N ARG A 242 5.06 4.94 -5.06
CA ARG A 242 4.77 4.48 -3.69
C ARG A 242 4.31 5.69 -2.89
N THR A 243 3.57 5.47 -1.81
CA THR A 243 3.49 6.44 -0.72
C THR A 243 4.92 6.78 -0.34
N PRO A 244 5.34 8.06 -0.39
CA PRO A 244 6.64 8.46 0.13
C PRO A 244 6.78 7.91 1.55
N PRO A 245 8.00 7.52 1.98
CA PRO A 245 8.20 7.21 3.38
C PRO A 245 7.60 8.32 4.25
N ARG A 246 6.93 7.97 5.36
CA ARG A 246 6.06 8.91 6.12
C ARG A 246 6.73 10.24 6.47
N ASP A 247 8.04 10.24 6.59
CA ASP A 247 8.85 11.39 6.95
C ASP A 247 9.25 12.30 5.77
N VAL A 248 9.12 11.82 4.54
CA VAL A 248 9.24 12.65 3.35
C VAL A 248 8.02 13.56 3.30
N ARG A 249 8.21 14.82 3.70
CA ARG A 249 7.22 15.88 3.47
C ARG A 249 6.76 15.79 2.03
N GLN A 250 5.47 15.50 1.85
CA GLN A 250 4.84 15.61 0.55
C GLN A 250 5.07 17.05 0.10
N GLN A 251 5.64 17.22 -1.10
CA GLN A 251 5.75 18.57 -1.65
C GLN A 251 4.34 19.13 -1.62
N PRO A 252 4.13 20.34 -1.07
CA PRO A 252 2.83 20.99 -1.21
C PRO A 252 2.50 20.95 -2.70
N THR A 253 1.37 20.34 -3.04
CA THR A 253 0.81 20.51 -4.38
C THR A 253 0.74 22.02 -4.56
N HIS A 254 1.52 22.55 -5.50
CA HIS A 254 1.37 23.93 -5.86
C HIS A 254 -0.03 24.02 -6.43
N ASP A 255 -1.00 24.40 -5.60
CA ASP A 255 -2.27 24.92 -6.07
C ASP A 255 -1.87 26.07 -6.98
N VAL A 256 -2.02 25.83 -8.28
CA VAL A 256 -1.81 26.83 -9.31
C VAL A 256 -2.92 27.83 -9.08
N ASN A 257 -2.69 28.79 -8.18
CA ASN A 257 -3.51 29.97 -8.07
C ASN A 257 -3.39 30.68 -9.42
N PRO A 258 -4.46 30.77 -10.24
CA PRO A 258 -4.40 31.56 -11.45
C PRO A 258 -4.19 33.00 -11.01
N ALA A 259 -3.01 33.53 -11.32
CA ALA A 259 -2.63 34.88 -10.99
C ALA A 259 -3.61 35.86 -11.64
N VAL A 260 -4.51 36.44 -10.84
CA VAL A 260 -5.21 37.67 -11.18
C VAL A 260 -4.15 38.77 -11.25
N GLY A 261 -3.89 39.25 -12.46
CA GLY A 261 -2.97 40.35 -12.72
C GLY A 261 -3.45 41.68 -12.10
N PRO A 262 -2.56 42.66 -11.93
CA PRO A 262 -2.90 43.93 -11.29
C PRO A 262 -3.40 44.93 -12.34
N THR A 263 -4.62 45.45 -12.16
CA THR A 263 -5.05 46.70 -12.81
C THR A 263 -5.26 47.78 -11.76
N ALA A 264 -4.50 48.86 -11.94
CA ALA A 264 -4.58 50.10 -11.22
C ALA A 264 -5.58 51.07 -11.87
N HIS A 265 -5.99 52.06 -11.06
CA HIS A 265 -6.62 53.36 -11.38
C HIS A 265 -8.15 53.44 -11.56
N GLY A 266 -8.76 54.29 -10.73
CA GLY A 266 -9.80 55.22 -11.20
C GLY A 266 -11.01 55.50 -10.32
N SER A 267 -10.84 56.34 -9.29
CA SER A 267 -11.73 57.44 -8.82
C SER A 267 -13.23 57.24 -8.47
N PRO A 268 -13.80 58.17 -7.65
CA PRO A 268 -15.03 57.96 -6.89
C PRO A 268 -16.25 58.63 -7.53
N VAL A 269 -17.42 57.99 -7.42
CA VAL A 269 -18.71 58.68 -7.60
C VAL A 269 -19.69 58.24 -6.52
N ASP A 270 -20.11 59.25 -5.77
CA ASP A 270 -21.19 59.30 -4.80
C ASP A 270 -22.53 59.43 -5.55
N ARG A 271 -23.57 58.64 -5.17
CA ARG A 271 -24.98 59.10 -5.07
C ARG A 271 -26.02 58.00 -4.81
N THR A 272 -26.68 58.18 -3.67
CA THR A 272 -28.14 58.20 -3.41
C THR A 272 -29.04 57.00 -3.74
N ALA A 273 -29.75 56.60 -2.69
CA ALA A 273 -30.88 55.69 -2.59
C ALA A 273 -32.06 55.96 -3.54
N THR A 274 -32.80 54.88 -3.85
CA THR A 274 -34.23 54.74 -3.51
C THR A 274 -34.66 53.25 -3.52
N PRO A 275 -35.75 52.89 -2.82
CA PRO A 275 -36.21 51.52 -2.56
C PRO A 275 -37.41 51.10 -3.43
N ALA A 276 -37.79 49.81 -3.30
CA ALA A 276 -38.95 49.06 -3.85
C ALA A 276 -38.47 48.00 -4.85
N ASP A 277 -38.97 46.77 -4.93
CA ASP A 277 -40.07 46.06 -4.28
C ASP A 277 -39.93 44.57 -4.70
N ASN A 278 -40.38 43.66 -3.83
CA ASN A 278 -40.95 42.34 -4.12
C ASN A 278 -40.21 41.34 -5.03
N ALA A 279 -39.66 40.29 -4.42
CA ALA A 279 -39.97 38.91 -4.80
C ALA A 279 -39.64 37.97 -3.63
N ALA A 280 -40.66 37.32 -3.07
CA ALA A 280 -40.49 36.21 -2.17
C ALA A 280 -40.03 35.00 -2.97
N GLU A 281 -38.72 34.86 -3.15
CA GLU A 281 -38.12 33.58 -3.49
C GLU A 281 -37.93 32.78 -2.20
N LEU A 282 -38.53 31.58 -2.19
CA LEU A 282 -38.27 30.58 -1.16
C LEU A 282 -36.76 30.34 -1.12
N PRO A 283 -36.12 30.35 0.07
CA PRO A 283 -34.70 30.07 0.14
C PRO A 283 -34.47 28.68 -0.47
N PRO A 284 -33.45 28.49 -1.33
CA PRO A 284 -33.02 27.15 -1.66
C PRO A 284 -32.77 26.48 -0.32
N SER A 285 -33.38 25.32 -0.12
CA SER A 285 -33.10 24.49 1.03
C SER A 285 -31.62 24.12 0.94
N GLU A 286 -30.78 24.97 1.52
CA GLU A 286 -29.40 24.66 1.88
C GLU A 286 -29.53 23.41 2.74
N ARG A 287 -29.36 22.25 2.11
CA ARG A 287 -29.00 21.04 2.82
C ARG A 287 -27.63 21.36 3.38
N CYS A 288 -27.64 21.96 4.57
CA CYS A 288 -26.49 22.10 5.42
C CYS A 288 -26.10 20.67 5.81
N VAL A 289 -25.37 20.01 4.92
CA VAL A 289 -24.66 18.78 5.23
C VAL A 289 -23.60 19.24 6.21
N LEU A 290 -23.92 19.11 7.51
CA LEU A 290 -22.95 19.44 8.55
C LEU A 290 -21.72 18.58 8.26
N PRO A 291 -20.55 19.20 8.04
CA PRO A 291 -19.35 18.45 7.73
C PRO A 291 -19.10 17.48 8.88
N PHE A 292 -19.01 16.21 8.53
CA PHE A 292 -18.68 15.13 9.45
C PHE A 292 -17.49 15.56 10.32
N SER A 293 -17.71 15.62 11.62
CA SER A 293 -16.69 16.06 12.56
C SER A 293 -15.84 14.87 12.99
N LEU A 294 -14.55 15.09 13.22
CA LEU A 294 -13.68 14.10 13.87
C LEU A 294 -14.23 13.63 15.23
N ASN A 295 -15.10 14.44 15.86
CA ASN A 295 -15.78 14.11 17.10
C ASN A 295 -16.91 13.07 16.93
N ASP A 296 -17.36 12.82 15.70
CA ASP A 296 -18.39 11.83 15.40
C ASP A 296 -17.81 10.41 15.33
N ILE A 297 -16.48 10.29 15.32
CA ILE A 297 -15.79 9.00 15.30
C ILE A 297 -15.84 8.37 16.70
N PRO A 298 -16.49 7.20 16.87
CA PRO A 298 -16.52 6.55 18.18
C PRO A 298 -15.11 6.19 18.65
N GLU A 299 -14.81 6.49 19.91
CA GLU A 299 -13.53 6.13 20.54
C GLU A 299 -13.41 4.61 20.70
N LEU A 300 -12.20 4.07 20.55
CA LEU A 300 -11.96 2.66 20.82
C LEU A 300 -12.01 2.40 22.32
N PRO A 301 -12.80 1.41 22.78
CA PRO A 301 -12.75 0.98 24.18
C PRO A 301 -11.31 0.67 24.61
N PRO A 302 -10.86 1.16 25.78
CA PRO A 302 -9.50 0.91 26.23
C PRO A 302 -9.30 -0.58 26.54
N LEU A 303 -8.12 -1.11 26.19
CA LEU A 303 -7.76 -2.47 26.59
C LEU A 303 -7.50 -2.52 28.10
N PRO A 304 -7.83 -3.64 28.77
CA PRO A 304 -7.51 -3.78 30.18
C PRO A 304 -5.99 -3.84 30.35
N THR A 305 -5.51 -3.28 31.46
CA THR A 305 -4.09 -3.20 31.79
C THR A 305 -3.76 -4.11 32.98
N PRO A 306 -3.76 -5.44 32.78
CA PRO A 306 -3.42 -6.35 33.87
C PRO A 306 -1.98 -6.10 34.34
N PRO A 307 -1.68 -6.36 35.63
CA PRO A 307 -0.33 -6.16 36.16
C PRO A 307 0.73 -6.84 35.28
N GLY A 308 1.77 -6.08 34.93
CA GLY A 308 2.88 -6.54 34.10
C GLY A 308 2.64 -6.52 32.59
N PHE A 309 1.44 -6.17 32.11
CA PHE A 309 1.21 -5.93 30.68
C PHE A 309 1.64 -4.50 30.32
N VAL A 310 2.48 -4.39 29.29
CA VAL A 310 2.95 -3.11 28.76
C VAL A 310 2.44 -2.98 27.32
N PRO A 311 1.47 -2.08 27.05
CA PRO A 311 0.97 -1.89 25.70
C PRO A 311 2.06 -1.27 24.81
N THR A 312 2.12 -1.72 23.57
CA THR A 312 2.95 -1.17 22.49
C THR A 312 2.37 0.12 21.91
N GLY A 313 1.09 0.42 22.20
CA GLY A 313 0.38 1.57 21.66
C GLY A 313 -0.24 1.30 20.28
N ASP A 314 -0.14 0.07 19.78
CA ASP A 314 -0.85 -0.38 18.60
C ASP A 314 -2.06 -1.21 19.05
N PRO A 315 -3.29 -0.73 18.81
CA PRO A 315 -4.52 -1.39 19.22
C PRO A 315 -4.60 -2.88 18.89
N LEU A 316 -4.14 -3.33 17.72
CA LEU A 316 -4.29 -4.71 17.26
C LEU A 316 -3.18 -5.61 17.82
N VAL A 317 -1.96 -5.08 17.89
CA VAL A 317 -0.83 -5.79 18.49
C VAL A 317 -1.06 -5.98 19.99
N ASP A 318 -1.59 -4.95 20.66
CA ASP A 318 -1.90 -4.98 22.08
C ASP A 318 -2.97 -6.02 22.43
N GLU A 319 -3.96 -6.23 21.56
CA GLU A 319 -4.97 -7.29 21.72
C GLU A 319 -4.35 -8.69 21.72
N ALA A 320 -3.47 -8.96 20.74
CA ALA A 320 -2.79 -10.25 20.63
C ALA A 320 -1.84 -10.50 21.81
N LEU A 321 -1.05 -9.49 22.19
CA LEU A 321 -0.12 -9.58 23.30
C LEU A 321 -0.85 -9.76 24.64
N LEU A 322 -2.00 -9.11 24.80
CA LEU A 322 -2.82 -9.24 26.00
C LEU A 322 -3.39 -10.66 26.14
N TRP A 323 -3.90 -11.23 25.04
CA TRP A 323 -4.33 -12.64 25.01
C TRP A 323 -3.23 -13.60 25.46
N ASP A 324 -2.02 -13.37 24.97
CA ASP A 324 -0.84 -14.16 25.29
C ASP A 324 -0.38 -13.99 26.74
N HIS A 325 -0.46 -12.76 27.25
CA HIS A 325 -0.14 -12.43 28.65
C HIS A 325 -1.08 -13.15 29.61
N LEU A 326 -2.39 -13.14 29.33
CA LEU A 326 -3.39 -13.81 30.16
C LEU A 326 -3.17 -15.33 30.23
N LYS A 327 -2.77 -15.95 29.12
CA LYS A 327 -2.48 -17.39 29.07
C LYS A 327 -1.27 -17.82 29.90
N ARG A 328 -0.31 -16.92 30.16
CA ARG A 328 1.02 -17.30 30.71
C ARG A 328 1.13 -17.39 32.24
N GLY A 329 0.07 -17.16 33.01
CA GLY A 329 0.23 -17.09 34.47
C GLY A 329 -0.98 -17.38 35.34
N LYS A 330 -2.09 -17.87 34.77
CA LYS A 330 -3.36 -18.01 35.50
C LYS A 330 -3.87 -19.43 35.51
N SER A 331 -4.55 -19.79 36.61
CA SER A 331 -5.27 -21.05 36.67
C SER A 331 -6.41 -21.04 35.64
N PRO A 332 -6.85 -22.20 35.11
CA PRO A 332 -7.92 -22.26 34.10
C PRO A 332 -9.22 -21.54 34.51
N ARG A 333 -9.50 -21.48 35.82
CA ARG A 333 -10.69 -20.84 36.36
C ARG A 333 -10.59 -19.30 36.39
N GLU A 334 -9.44 -18.76 36.76
CA GLU A 334 -9.18 -17.31 36.73
C GLU A 334 -9.07 -16.80 35.29
N LEU A 335 -8.46 -17.61 34.42
CA LEU A 335 -8.37 -17.34 33.00
C LEU A 335 -9.76 -17.18 32.38
N LEU A 336 -10.73 -18.04 32.74
CA LEU A 336 -12.06 -17.99 32.15
C LEU A 336 -12.79 -16.66 32.40
N THR A 337 -12.75 -16.14 33.63
CA THR A 337 -13.42 -14.87 33.94
C THR A 337 -12.81 -13.70 33.18
N GLU A 338 -11.47 -13.64 33.11
CA GLU A 338 -10.79 -12.55 32.40
C GLU A 338 -10.90 -12.66 30.89
N LEU A 339 -10.94 -13.88 30.34
CA LEU A 339 -11.19 -14.09 28.92
C LEU A 339 -12.61 -13.66 28.53
N VAL A 340 -13.60 -13.87 29.38
CA VAL A 340 -14.97 -13.38 29.13
C VAL A 340 -15.00 -11.85 29.06
N GLU A 341 -14.34 -11.17 30.01
CA GLU A 341 -14.26 -9.70 30.00
C GLU A 341 -13.44 -9.17 28.83
N LEU A 342 -12.30 -9.80 28.50
CA LEU A 342 -11.51 -9.45 27.34
C LEU A 342 -12.32 -9.60 26.05
N ASN A 343 -13.06 -10.70 25.90
CA ASN A 343 -13.86 -10.94 24.70
C ASN A 343 -14.96 -9.88 24.51
N LYS A 344 -15.58 -9.40 25.60
CA LYS A 344 -16.53 -8.27 25.53
C LYS A 344 -15.87 -6.99 25.01
N ILE A 345 -14.66 -6.69 25.50
CA ILE A 345 -13.91 -5.50 25.07
C ILE A 345 -13.50 -5.62 23.59
N LEU A 346 -13.03 -6.79 23.17
CA LEU A 346 -12.68 -7.06 21.78
C LEU A 346 -13.88 -6.95 20.85
N GLN A 347 -15.04 -7.46 21.27
CA GLN A 347 -16.28 -7.32 20.52
C GLN A 347 -16.67 -5.85 20.37
N ALA A 348 -16.66 -5.06 21.45
CA ALA A 348 -16.96 -3.64 21.39
C ALA A 348 -15.98 -2.85 20.50
N ARG A 349 -14.70 -3.23 20.50
CA ARG A 349 -13.68 -2.62 19.62
C ARG A 349 -13.90 -2.99 18.16
N CYS A 350 -14.26 -4.24 17.88
CA CYS A 350 -14.64 -4.70 16.54
C CYS A 350 -15.83 -3.89 16.00
N GLU A 351 -16.86 -3.67 16.81
CA GLU A 351 -18.01 -2.84 16.45
C GLU A 351 -17.58 -1.40 16.10
N VAL A 352 -16.74 -0.77 16.93
CA VAL A 352 -16.20 0.58 16.66
C VAL A 352 -15.37 0.62 15.36
N LEU A 353 -14.55 -0.39 15.09
CA LEU A 353 -13.76 -0.48 13.85
C LEU A 353 -14.65 -0.65 12.61
N LEU A 354 -15.71 -1.44 12.71
CA LEU A 354 -16.70 -1.59 11.63
C LEU A 354 -17.43 -0.28 11.36
N THR A 355 -17.92 0.42 12.40
CA THR A 355 -18.55 1.73 12.25
C THR A 355 -17.60 2.74 11.61
N ARG A 356 -16.33 2.78 12.03
CA ARG A 356 -15.31 3.65 11.42
C ARG A 356 -15.12 3.36 9.92
N ARG A 357 -15.12 2.08 9.54
CA ARG A 357 -15.01 1.67 8.14
C ARG A 357 -16.24 2.11 7.33
N GLU A 358 -17.44 1.93 7.87
CA GLU A 358 -18.69 2.37 7.21
C GLU A 358 -18.71 3.89 7.02
N MET A 359 -18.31 4.66 8.04
CA MET A 359 -18.18 6.12 7.95
C MET A 359 -17.18 6.55 6.88
N ALA A 360 -16.01 5.90 6.81
CA ALA A 360 -15.01 6.20 5.80
C ALA A 360 -15.51 5.91 4.37
N LEU A 361 -16.28 4.83 4.19
CA LEU A 361 -16.91 4.51 2.90
C LEU A 361 -17.97 5.55 2.52
N HIS A 362 -18.78 6.01 3.47
CA HIS A 362 -19.78 7.06 3.23
C HIS A 362 -19.11 8.36 2.75
N LEU A 363 -18.06 8.79 3.44
CA LEU A 363 -17.28 9.98 3.06
C LEU A 363 -16.64 9.84 1.67
N ALA A 364 -16.13 8.65 1.33
CA ALA A 364 -15.56 8.40 0.02
C ALA A 364 -16.62 8.52 -1.10
N VAL A 365 -17.83 8.02 -0.86
CA VAL A 365 -18.96 8.16 -1.81
C VAL A 365 -19.40 9.62 -1.93
N GLU A 366 -19.49 10.36 -0.83
CA GLU A 366 -19.84 11.78 -0.86
C GLU A 366 -18.81 12.61 -1.65
N LEU A 367 -17.52 12.34 -1.47
CA LEU A 367 -16.46 13.01 -2.24
C LEU A 367 -16.55 12.69 -3.73
N ALA A 368 -16.79 11.42 -4.09
CA ALA A 368 -16.95 11.03 -5.49
C ALA A 368 -18.17 11.69 -6.16
N LEU A 369 -19.27 11.88 -5.44
CA LEU A 369 -20.46 12.59 -5.95
C LEU A 369 -20.25 14.10 -6.06
N ALA A 370 -19.42 14.68 -5.20
CA ALA A 370 -19.08 16.11 -5.26
C ALA A 370 -18.18 16.43 -6.45
N GLU A 371 -17.29 15.51 -6.85
CA GLU A 371 -16.46 15.66 -8.05
C GLU A 371 -17.30 15.65 -9.34
N ASP A 372 -18.32 14.81 -9.43
CA ASP A 372 -19.19 14.69 -10.62
C ASP A 372 -20.06 15.95 -10.86
N GLN A 373 -20.33 16.73 -9.82
CA GLN A 373 -21.13 17.97 -9.92
C GLN A 373 -20.31 19.21 -10.28
N GLY A 374 -18.97 19.11 -10.26
CA GLY A 374 -18.08 20.25 -10.49
C GLY A 374 -17.85 20.62 -11.96
N ASP A 375 -18.22 19.74 -12.91
CA ASP A 375 -17.84 19.87 -14.32
C ASP A 375 -18.96 20.40 -15.25
N GLU A 376 -20.20 20.59 -14.76
CA GLU A 376 -21.32 21.05 -15.61
C GLU A 376 -21.50 22.58 -15.69
N GLU A 377 -20.67 23.37 -15.01
CA GLU A 377 -20.86 24.83 -14.94
C GLU A 377 -19.67 25.61 -15.52
N TYR A 378 -19.49 25.61 -16.85
CA TYR A 378 -19.02 26.76 -17.67
C TYR A 378 -18.79 26.36 -19.14
N ASP A 379 -19.79 26.56 -20.01
CA ASP A 379 -19.54 27.06 -21.37
C ASP A 379 -20.81 27.73 -21.93
N ASP A 380 -21.23 28.81 -21.29
CA ASP A 380 -22.15 29.77 -21.89
C ASP A 380 -21.31 30.96 -22.37
N SER A 381 -20.38 30.67 -23.28
CA SER A 381 -19.67 31.71 -24.01
C SER A 381 -20.49 32.09 -25.24
N ASP A 382 -21.12 33.26 -25.12
CA ASP A 382 -21.82 34.01 -26.17
C ASP A 382 -21.10 33.93 -27.53
N GLU A 383 -21.56 33.02 -28.40
CA GLU A 383 -21.25 32.99 -29.82
C GLU A 383 -21.91 34.20 -30.50
N SER A 384 -21.15 35.29 -30.62
CA SER A 384 -21.50 36.42 -31.46
C SER A 384 -20.42 36.68 -32.50
N GLY A 385 -20.69 36.19 -33.72
CA GLY A 385 -20.10 36.63 -34.99
C GLY A 385 -18.72 36.06 -35.33
N ASP A 386 -18.35 35.80 -36.57
CA ASP A 386 -19.02 35.96 -37.86
C ASP A 386 -18.30 35.07 -38.87
N GLY A 387 -19.03 34.64 -39.89
CA GLY A 387 -18.65 33.52 -40.75
C GLY A 387 -17.45 33.76 -41.64
N TYR A 388 -16.80 32.68 -42.07
CA TYR A 388 -16.37 32.45 -43.44
C TYR A 388 -16.33 30.95 -43.69
N GLY A 389 -17.07 30.52 -44.71
CA GLY A 389 -17.19 29.11 -45.07
C GLY A 389 -15.96 28.57 -45.77
N THR A 390 -15.85 27.25 -45.74
CA THR A 390 -15.35 26.46 -46.86
C THR A 390 -15.98 25.08 -46.78
N ASP A 391 -16.56 24.68 -47.91
CA ASP A 391 -16.98 23.33 -48.26
C ASP A 391 -15.96 22.28 -47.81
N TRP A 392 -16.45 21.07 -47.52
CA TRP A 392 -15.83 19.85 -48.05
C TRP A 392 -16.87 18.73 -48.07
N GLU A 393 -17.23 18.33 -49.29
CA GLU A 393 -18.17 17.25 -49.59
C GLU A 393 -17.59 15.88 -49.22
N SER A 394 -18.51 15.01 -48.79
CA SER A 394 -18.61 13.59 -49.12
C SER A 394 -17.44 12.65 -48.77
N LEU A 395 -17.76 11.64 -47.95
CA LEU A 395 -18.04 10.30 -48.48
C LEU A 395 -18.73 9.43 -47.42
N ALA A 396 -19.91 8.93 -47.80
CA ALA A 396 -20.57 7.81 -47.16
C ALA A 396 -19.96 6.49 -47.65
N THR A 397 -19.81 5.50 -46.77
CA THR A 397 -20.11 4.11 -47.16
C THR A 397 -20.42 3.21 -45.97
N VAL A 398 -21.43 2.40 -46.21
CA VAL A 398 -22.09 1.38 -45.39
C VAL A 398 -21.27 0.07 -45.35
N SER A 399 -21.28 -0.64 -44.22
CA SER A 399 -21.26 -2.13 -44.08
C SER A 399 -21.36 -2.46 -42.58
N GLN A 400 -22.49 -2.90 -42.01
CA GLN A 400 -23.17 -4.20 -42.04
C GLN A 400 -22.34 -5.43 -41.59
N SER A 401 -22.87 -6.05 -40.53
CA SER A 401 -22.78 -7.46 -40.07
C SER A 401 -21.50 -7.93 -39.37
N SER A 402 -21.62 -8.43 -38.14
CA SER A 402 -22.01 -9.84 -37.88
C SER A 402 -21.92 -10.16 -36.39
N ASP A 403 -23.08 -10.46 -35.81
CA ASP A 403 -23.21 -11.07 -34.49
C ASP A 403 -22.73 -12.53 -34.55
N SER A 404 -21.90 -12.93 -33.60
CA SER A 404 -21.57 -14.33 -33.35
C SER A 404 -21.90 -14.68 -31.91
N GLU A 405 -23.01 -15.38 -31.75
CA GLU A 405 -23.46 -16.00 -30.51
C GLU A 405 -22.54 -17.18 -30.17
N THR A 406 -21.85 -17.12 -29.03
CA THR A 406 -21.15 -18.28 -28.46
C THR A 406 -22.07 -18.98 -27.46
N SER A 407 -22.61 -20.12 -27.87
CA SER A 407 -23.32 -21.08 -27.02
C SER A 407 -22.38 -21.63 -25.93
N PHE A 408 -22.73 -21.39 -24.66
CA PHE A 408 -22.16 -22.12 -23.52
C PHE A 408 -23.00 -23.38 -23.28
N SER A 409 -22.43 -24.54 -23.56
CA SER A 409 -22.97 -25.84 -23.17
C SER A 409 -22.69 -26.10 -21.68
N SER A 410 -23.79 -26.24 -20.94
CA SER A 410 -23.88 -26.81 -19.61
C SER A 410 -23.61 -28.31 -19.64
N ASP A 411 -22.54 -28.76 -18.97
CA ASP A 411 -22.38 -30.16 -18.57
C ASP A 411 -22.34 -30.25 -17.05
N SER A 412 -23.30 -31.03 -16.56
CA SER A 412 -23.50 -31.45 -15.19
C SER A 412 -22.66 -32.70 -14.88
N ASP A 413 -22.61 -33.02 -13.58
CA ASP A 413 -22.31 -34.33 -12.98
C ASP A 413 -20.83 -34.64 -12.69
N ASP A 414 -20.47 -34.61 -11.40
CA ASP A 414 -20.24 -35.87 -10.67
C ASP A 414 -20.05 -35.61 -9.17
N GLU A 415 -21.04 -36.10 -8.40
CA GLU A 415 -20.97 -36.24 -6.95
C GLU A 415 -19.97 -37.34 -6.57
N ARG A 416 -19.09 -37.06 -5.61
CA ARG A 416 -18.42 -38.13 -4.85
C ARG A 416 -18.39 -37.79 -3.37
N GLU A 417 -19.34 -38.40 -2.68
CA GLU A 417 -19.38 -38.57 -1.24
C GLU A 417 -18.17 -39.37 -0.73
N SER A 418 -17.52 -38.84 0.30
CA SER A 418 -16.88 -39.58 1.40
C SER A 418 -16.74 -38.55 2.53
N GLY A 419 -17.13 -38.77 3.76
CA GLY A 419 -17.20 -39.99 4.55
C GLY A 419 -16.66 -39.62 5.92
N THR A 420 -17.56 -39.20 6.81
CA THR A 420 -17.50 -39.25 8.29
C THR A 420 -16.16 -39.05 9.01
N ASN A 421 -16.07 -37.99 9.82
CA ASN A 421 -15.45 -38.03 11.14
C ASN A 421 -16.14 -37.05 12.10
N ARG A 422 -17.15 -37.56 12.81
CA ARG A 422 -17.80 -36.91 13.94
C ARG A 422 -17.00 -37.20 15.20
N GLU A 423 -16.04 -36.34 15.55
CA GLU A 423 -15.45 -36.33 16.91
C GLU A 423 -14.68 -35.04 17.28
N ALA A 424 -15.08 -33.88 16.75
CA ALA A 424 -14.48 -32.58 17.10
C ALA A 424 -15.48 -31.47 17.48
N ASP A 425 -16.78 -31.79 17.58
CA ASP A 425 -17.85 -30.77 17.52
C ASP A 425 -18.34 -30.23 18.88
N VAL A 426 -17.51 -30.30 19.92
CA VAL A 426 -17.87 -29.76 21.27
C VAL A 426 -17.07 -28.51 21.65
N MET A 427 -16.03 -28.13 20.89
CA MET A 427 -15.20 -26.94 21.17
C MET A 427 -15.45 -25.75 20.23
N ALA A 428 -16.20 -25.92 19.12
CA ALA A 428 -16.41 -24.87 18.12
C ALA A 428 -17.54 -23.87 18.48
N VAL A 429 -18.36 -24.15 19.50
CA VAL A 429 -19.54 -23.34 19.84
C VAL A 429 -19.19 -22.04 20.58
N VAL A 430 -17.96 -21.85 21.06
CA VAL A 430 -17.53 -20.62 21.75
C VAL A 430 -16.84 -19.61 20.80
N MET A 431 -16.52 -20.00 19.56
CA MET A 431 -15.67 -19.20 18.66
C MET A 431 -16.42 -18.37 17.60
N TYR A 432 -17.72 -18.59 17.39
CA TYR A 432 -18.53 -17.76 16.48
C TYR A 432 -19.79 -17.29 17.19
N GLY A 433 -19.83 -16.01 17.54
CA GLY A 433 -21.01 -15.34 18.04
C GLY A 433 -22.14 -15.37 17.02
N ARG A 434 -22.98 -16.41 17.07
CA ARG A 434 -24.36 -16.34 16.58
C ARG A 434 -25.26 -16.07 17.78
N SER A 435 -25.96 -14.95 17.69
CA SER A 435 -27.10 -14.58 18.53
C SER A 435 -28.11 -15.72 18.58
N ILE A 436 -28.16 -16.47 19.68
CA ILE A 436 -29.31 -17.29 20.05
C ILE A 436 -30.21 -16.38 20.89
N ARG A 437 -31.27 -15.83 20.26
CA ARG A 437 -32.43 -15.34 21.00
C ARG A 437 -33.26 -16.57 21.38
N ASP A 438 -33.58 -16.63 22.67
CA ASP A 438 -34.70 -17.34 23.31
C ASP A 438 -35.39 -18.45 22.50
N ALA A 439 -35.11 -19.70 22.87
CA ALA A 439 -36.09 -20.78 22.79
C ALA A 439 -35.78 -21.87 23.82
N ASP A 440 -36.64 -21.90 24.83
CA ASP A 440 -37.12 -23.04 25.61
C ASP A 440 -36.20 -23.77 26.60
N ILE A 441 -36.46 -23.41 27.85
CA ILE A 441 -36.37 -24.18 29.09
C ILE A 441 -37.24 -25.45 28.96
N LEU A 442 -36.61 -26.63 29.01
CA LEU A 442 -36.94 -27.76 29.89
C LEU A 442 -35.95 -28.92 29.72
#